data_AF-A0A7J3LMM1-F1
#
_entry.id   AF-A0A7J3LMM1-F1
#
_cell.length_a   1.000
_cell.length_b   1.000
_cell.length_c   1.000
_cell.angle_alpha   90.00
_cell.angle_beta   90.00
_cell.angle_gamma   90.00
#
_symmetry.space_group_name_H-M   'P 1'
#
loop_
_entity.id
_entity.type
_entity.pdbx_description
1 polymer ?
#
loop_
_entity_poly.entity_id
_entity_poly.type
_entity_poly.pdbx_seq_one_letter_code
_entity_poly.pdbx_strand_id
1 'polypeptide(L)'
;MAGEFARSWQILKICIDVMKKDKELLLFPLLGGLFSILFIVAIFVPAVVVGSMLNTTEPGIFEYVVLFLVYLGLSFIATFFNTCAVHTIKTRFEGGNATFRQSIGFAFSMIHLIFAWSLLSATVGIIFRILENMAQRMKGVGQILFKLLISALGMMWGIITLFVVPAMVYHNLGPIDAIKKSVQTLKKTWGESIIRHFGLGLAQIVFVVIGIIVGIGLFVLALSLGGYALMAVIAVIVLYFLCVVLFFGLANVIFNTALYVYAETGQVPEGYDKDVMKNAFQPTQPA
;
A
#
# COMPACT_ATOMS: atom_id res chain seq x y z
N MET A 1 17.12 -1.24 -19.03
CA MET A 1 15.65 -1.34 -18.99
C MET A 1 15.13 -2.78 -19.02
N ALA A 2 15.58 -3.66 -19.94
CA ALA A 2 15.12 -5.06 -19.98
C ALA A 2 15.37 -5.87 -18.68
N GLY A 3 16.50 -5.63 -17.99
CA GLY A 3 16.82 -6.31 -16.73
C GLY A 3 15.90 -5.94 -15.56
N GLU A 4 15.42 -4.70 -15.48
CA GLU A 4 14.51 -4.27 -14.40
C GLU A 4 13.11 -4.86 -14.56
N PHE A 5 12.63 -4.98 -15.81
CA PHE A 5 11.35 -5.63 -16.10
C PHE A 5 11.41 -7.13 -15.82
N ALA A 6 12.49 -7.81 -16.25
CA ALA A 6 12.69 -9.23 -15.98
C ALA A 6 12.73 -9.53 -14.47
N ARG A 7 13.42 -8.70 -13.69
CA ARG A 7 13.46 -8.80 -12.22
C ARG A 7 12.08 -8.57 -11.59
N SER A 8 11.37 -7.53 -12.03
CA SER A 8 10.02 -7.23 -11.56
C SER A 8 9.07 -8.41 -11.81
N TRP A 9 9.19 -9.05 -12.97
CA TRP A 9 8.42 -10.24 -13.35
C TRP A 9 8.79 -11.48 -12.52
N GLN A 10 10.08 -11.67 -12.21
CA GLN A 10 10.52 -12.75 -11.32
C GLN A 10 9.96 -12.58 -9.90
N ILE A 11 10.06 -11.37 -9.33
CA ILE A 11 9.49 -11.06 -8.01
C ILE A 11 7.98 -11.32 -8.00
N LEU A 12 7.27 -10.88 -9.06
CA LEU A 12 5.85 -11.11 -9.22
C LEU A 12 5.51 -12.62 -9.22
N LYS A 13 6.25 -13.44 -9.97
CA LYS A 13 6.06 -14.89 -10.00
C LYS A 13 6.20 -15.53 -8.62
N ILE A 14 7.22 -15.14 -7.87
CA ILE A 14 7.39 -15.68 -6.52
C ILE A 14 6.23 -15.29 -5.61
N CYS A 15 5.78 -14.02 -5.67
CA CYS A 15 4.62 -13.58 -4.91
C CYS A 15 3.37 -14.39 -5.30
N ILE A 16 3.16 -14.64 -6.60
CA ILE A 16 2.08 -15.48 -7.11
C ILE A 16 2.17 -16.90 -6.56
N ASP A 17 3.35 -17.50 -6.55
CA ASP A 17 3.54 -18.87 -6.07
C ASP A 17 3.30 -18.99 -4.56
N VAL A 18 3.71 -17.99 -3.78
CA VAL A 18 3.38 -17.89 -2.35
C VAL A 18 1.86 -17.76 -2.15
N MET A 19 1.19 -16.86 -2.87
CA MET A 19 -0.26 -16.68 -2.80
C MET A 19 -1.06 -17.91 -3.26
N LYS A 20 -0.55 -18.67 -4.24
CA LYS A 20 -1.18 -19.92 -4.70
C LYS A 20 -1.09 -21.03 -3.66
N LYS A 21 0.05 -21.11 -2.97
CA LYS A 21 0.27 -22.09 -1.89
C LYS A 21 -0.54 -21.75 -0.65
N ASP A 22 -0.71 -20.47 -0.34
CA ASP A 22 -1.47 -19.99 0.81
C ASP A 22 -2.60 -19.03 0.40
N LYS A 23 -3.75 -19.62 0.04
CA LYS A 23 -4.94 -18.86 -0.35
C LYS A 23 -5.55 -18.09 0.82
N GLU A 24 -5.23 -18.43 2.07
CA GLU A 24 -5.73 -17.70 3.24
C GLU A 24 -5.17 -16.27 3.28
N LEU A 25 -3.96 -16.05 2.75
CA LEU A 25 -3.36 -14.71 2.65
C LEU A 25 -4.21 -13.74 1.82
N LEU A 26 -4.97 -14.22 0.83
CA LEU A 26 -5.84 -13.39 -0.02
C LEU A 26 -7.08 -12.88 0.72
N LEU A 27 -7.45 -13.50 1.85
CA LEU A 27 -8.60 -13.07 2.64
C LEU A 27 -8.34 -11.72 3.34
N PHE A 28 -7.11 -11.46 3.76
CA PHE A 28 -6.74 -10.21 4.43
C PHE A 28 -6.91 -8.95 3.55
N PRO A 29 -6.33 -8.86 2.34
CA PRO A 29 -6.55 -7.70 1.47
C PRO A 29 -8.01 -7.59 1.04
N LEU A 30 -8.71 -8.71 0.79
CA LEU A 30 -10.12 -8.68 0.39
C LEU A 30 -11.00 -8.10 1.49
N LEU A 31 -10.83 -8.56 2.72
CA LEU A 31 -11.57 -8.01 3.87
C LEU A 31 -11.13 -6.57 4.17
N GLY A 32 -9.85 -6.25 4.09
CA GLY A 32 -9.35 -4.89 4.26
C GLY A 32 -9.93 -3.90 3.24
N GLY A 33 -10.01 -4.31 1.97
CA GLY A 33 -10.67 -3.54 0.92
C GLY A 33 -12.17 -3.39 1.18
N LEU A 34 -12.86 -4.47 1.51
CA LEU A 34 -14.29 -4.45 1.83
C LEU A 34 -14.59 -3.52 3.01
N PHE A 35 -13.89 -3.67 4.14
CA PHE A 35 -14.07 -2.81 5.30
C PHE A 35 -13.69 -1.36 5.03
N SER A 36 -12.67 -1.11 4.20
CA SER A 36 -12.31 0.25 3.77
C SER A 36 -13.43 0.90 2.95
N ILE A 37 -14.04 0.17 2.02
CA ILE A 37 -15.17 0.66 1.22
C ILE A 37 -16.37 0.93 2.13
N LEU A 38 -16.72 -0.01 3.00
CA LEU A 38 -17.82 0.17 3.96
C LEU A 38 -17.58 1.38 4.86
N PHE A 39 -16.35 1.58 5.32
CA PHE A 39 -15.97 2.72 6.13
C PHE A 39 -16.10 4.04 5.37
N ILE A 40 -15.62 4.11 4.12
CA ILE A 40 -15.78 5.29 3.27
C ILE A 40 -17.26 5.61 3.08
N VAL A 41 -18.08 4.62 2.73
CA VAL A 41 -19.53 4.82 2.55
C VAL A 41 -20.19 5.31 3.84
N ALA A 42 -19.83 4.72 4.98
CA ALA A 42 -20.36 5.08 6.29
C ALA A 42 -20.01 6.52 6.70
N ILE A 43 -18.83 7.04 6.33
CA ILE A 43 -18.41 8.42 6.63
C ILE A 43 -18.91 9.41 5.58
N PHE A 44 -18.93 9.02 4.30
CA PHE A 44 -19.27 9.90 3.19
C PHE A 44 -20.74 10.33 3.23
N VAL A 45 -21.67 9.42 3.53
CA VAL A 45 -23.11 9.74 3.54
C VAL A 45 -23.44 10.82 4.58
N PRO A 46 -23.05 10.71 5.86
CA PRO A 46 -23.26 11.79 6.83
C PRO A 46 -22.49 13.07 6.47
N ALA A 47 -21.26 12.95 5.95
CA ALA A 47 -20.46 14.12 5.59
C ALA A 47 -21.12 14.97 4.50
N VAL A 48 -21.71 14.36 3.47
CA VAL A 48 -22.44 15.08 2.42
C VAL A 48 -23.73 15.70 2.95
N VAL A 49 -24.48 15.00 3.80
CA VAL A 49 -25.71 15.51 4.41
C VAL A 49 -25.43 16.70 5.32
N VAL A 50 -24.41 16.62 6.17
CA VAL A 50 -24.04 17.74 7.06
C VAL A 50 -23.44 18.89 6.25
N GLY A 51 -22.59 18.59 5.27
CA GLY A 51 -21.98 19.58 4.40
C GLY A 51 -23.01 20.40 3.60
N SER A 52 -24.07 19.77 3.10
CA SER A 52 -25.15 20.46 2.38
C SER A 52 -26.01 21.35 3.26
N MET A 53 -26.13 21.03 4.56
CA MET A 53 -26.86 21.84 5.53
C MET A 53 -26.08 23.08 5.99
N LEU A 54 -24.75 23.02 5.98
CA LEU A 54 -23.89 24.09 6.50
C LEU A 54 -23.72 25.27 5.52
N ASN A 55 -24.04 25.13 4.22
CA ASN A 55 -23.97 26.21 3.20
C ASN A 55 -22.66 27.03 3.21
N THR A 56 -21.54 26.45 3.65
CA THR A 56 -20.24 27.12 3.69
C THR A 56 -19.47 26.85 2.40
N THR A 57 -19.14 27.91 1.67
CA THR A 57 -18.39 27.85 0.40
C THR A 57 -16.89 27.59 0.57
N GLU A 58 -16.37 27.73 1.80
CA GLU A 58 -14.95 27.54 2.12
C GLU A 58 -14.73 26.23 2.90
N PRO A 59 -13.64 25.49 2.64
CA PRO A 59 -13.26 24.30 3.40
C PRO A 59 -13.00 24.67 4.87
N GLY A 60 -14.01 24.49 5.71
CA GLY A 60 -13.96 24.79 7.14
C GLY A 60 -13.28 23.68 7.96
N ILE A 61 -13.16 23.92 9.27
CA ILE A 61 -12.61 22.95 10.24
C ILE A 61 -13.32 21.59 10.13
N PHE A 62 -14.63 21.58 9.86
CA PHE A 62 -15.41 20.37 9.67
C PHE A 62 -14.86 19.45 8.57
N GLU A 63 -14.48 20.00 7.41
CA GLU A 63 -13.95 19.19 6.30
C GLU A 63 -12.60 18.54 6.68
N TYR A 64 -11.72 19.30 7.35
CA TYR A 64 -10.45 18.75 7.84
C TYR A 64 -10.64 17.67 8.91
N VAL A 65 -11.66 17.81 9.77
CA VAL A 65 -12.01 16.77 10.77
C VAL A 65 -12.54 15.52 10.08
N VAL A 66 -13.44 15.65 9.10
CA VAL A 66 -13.94 14.50 8.33
C VAL A 66 -12.80 13.82 7.59
N LEU A 67 -11.94 14.59 6.92
CA LEU A 67 -10.77 14.08 6.21
C LEU A 67 -9.77 13.39 7.14
N PHE A 68 -9.57 13.92 8.35
CA PHE A 68 -8.79 13.25 9.40
C PHE A 68 -9.36 11.90 9.77
N LEU A 69 -10.67 11.82 10.02
CA LEU A 69 -11.35 10.58 10.40
C LEU A 69 -11.30 9.56 9.27
N VAL A 70 -11.44 10.00 8.02
CA VAL A 70 -11.27 9.15 6.83
C VAL A 70 -9.86 8.57 6.79
N TYR A 71 -8.83 9.40 6.91
CA TYR A 71 -7.43 8.94 6.91
C TYR A 71 -7.11 8.03 8.10
N LEU A 72 -7.62 8.36 9.30
CA LEU A 72 -7.43 7.56 10.51
C LEU A 72 -8.04 6.17 10.34
N GLY A 73 -9.31 6.09 9.95
CA GLY A 73 -10.00 4.80 9.83
C GLY A 73 -9.45 3.96 8.68
N LEU A 74 -9.14 4.56 7.53
CA LEU A 74 -8.51 3.85 6.43
C LEU A 74 -7.13 3.34 6.79
N SER A 75 -6.30 4.16 7.45
CA SER A 75 -4.99 3.73 7.92
C SER A 75 -5.11 2.62 8.96
N PHE A 76 -6.11 2.68 9.84
CA PHE A 76 -6.38 1.64 10.84
C PHE A 76 -6.76 0.31 10.22
N ILE A 77 -7.74 0.31 9.32
CA ILE A 77 -8.18 -0.89 8.61
C ILE A 77 -7.00 -1.49 7.82
N ALA A 78 -6.30 -0.68 7.03
CA ALA A 78 -5.16 -1.13 6.24
C ALA A 78 -4.04 -1.73 7.12
N THR A 79 -3.69 -1.06 8.22
CA THR A 79 -2.64 -1.52 9.13
C THR A 79 -3.04 -2.79 9.86
N PHE A 80 -4.31 -2.93 10.24
CA PHE A 80 -4.83 -4.14 10.87
C PHE A 80 -4.68 -5.37 9.97
N PHE A 81 -5.17 -5.29 8.72
CA PHE A 81 -5.06 -6.42 7.79
C PHE A 81 -3.62 -6.67 7.32
N ASN A 82 -2.81 -5.62 7.18
CA ASN A 82 -1.37 -5.78 6.95
C ASN A 82 -0.70 -6.51 8.12
N THR A 83 -1.05 -6.18 9.36
CA THR A 83 -0.54 -6.87 10.56
C THR A 83 -0.90 -8.35 10.55
N CYS A 84 -2.14 -8.70 10.19
CA CYS A 84 -2.56 -10.09 10.02
C CYS A 84 -1.72 -10.81 8.96
N ALA A 85 -1.53 -10.19 7.78
CA ALA A 85 -0.77 -10.77 6.68
C ALA A 85 0.70 -10.97 7.07
N VAL A 86 1.33 -9.95 7.66
CA VAL A 86 2.73 -9.99 8.14
C VAL A 86 2.89 -11.09 9.19
N HIS A 87 1.96 -11.22 10.14
CA HIS A 87 1.99 -12.30 11.12
C HIS A 87 1.92 -13.67 10.46
N THR A 88 0.98 -13.89 9.54
CA THR A 88 0.89 -15.16 8.81
C THR A 88 2.19 -15.45 8.07
N ILE A 89 2.72 -14.50 7.30
CA ILE A 89 3.97 -14.64 6.55
C ILE A 89 5.13 -14.98 7.49
N LYS A 90 5.25 -14.28 8.62
CA LYS A 90 6.25 -14.55 9.64
C LYS A 90 6.17 -15.99 10.13
N THR A 91 4.98 -16.44 10.55
CA THR A 91 4.79 -17.80 11.06
C THR A 91 5.11 -18.85 10.00
N ARG A 92 4.80 -18.59 8.72
CA ARG A 92 5.17 -19.47 7.60
C ARG A 92 6.68 -19.56 7.42
N PHE A 93 7.38 -18.43 7.46
CA PHE A 93 8.83 -18.40 7.35
C PHE A 93 9.55 -19.11 8.50
N GLU A 94 8.92 -19.17 9.66
CA GLU A 94 9.41 -19.92 10.83
C GLU A 94 9.05 -21.43 10.76
N GLY A 95 8.50 -21.91 9.63
CA GLY A 95 8.09 -23.32 9.43
C GLY A 95 6.73 -23.68 10.04
N GLY A 96 6.01 -22.70 10.59
CA GLY A 96 4.70 -22.86 11.21
C GLY A 96 3.53 -22.69 10.24
N ASN A 97 2.32 -22.82 10.78
CA ASN A 97 1.07 -22.59 10.07
C ASN A 97 0.13 -21.72 10.92
N ALA A 98 0.10 -20.41 10.66
CA ALA A 98 -0.87 -19.51 11.27
C ALA A 98 -2.20 -19.60 10.51
N THR A 99 -3.25 -19.99 11.22
CA THR A 99 -4.62 -19.94 10.69
C THR A 99 -5.11 -18.50 10.59
N PHE A 100 -6.03 -18.23 9.66
CA PHE A 100 -6.70 -16.94 9.54
C PHE A 100 -7.20 -16.36 10.88
N ARG A 101 -7.81 -17.19 11.73
CA ARG A 101 -8.32 -16.79 13.06
C ARG A 101 -7.20 -16.39 14.01
N GLN A 102 -6.08 -17.10 14.01
CA GLN A 102 -4.92 -16.77 14.85
C GLN A 102 -4.31 -15.44 14.44
N SER A 103 -4.20 -15.15 13.14
CA SER A 103 -3.67 -13.87 12.67
C SER A 103 -4.58 -12.68 13.01
N ILE A 104 -5.90 -12.86 12.96
CA ILE A 104 -6.85 -11.85 13.48
C ILE A 104 -6.66 -11.65 14.99
N GLY A 105 -6.57 -12.74 15.76
CA GLY A 105 -6.36 -12.67 17.20
C GLY A 105 -5.04 -11.95 17.55
N PHE A 106 -3.98 -12.21 16.79
CA PHE A 106 -2.70 -11.51 16.92
C PHE A 106 -2.83 -10.01 16.65
N ALA A 107 -3.49 -9.61 15.56
CA ALA A 107 -3.73 -8.20 15.27
C ALA A 107 -4.54 -7.49 16.38
N PHE A 108 -5.52 -8.17 16.98
CA PHE A 108 -6.24 -7.63 18.15
C PHE A 108 -5.34 -7.45 19.38
N SER A 109 -4.37 -8.33 19.61
CA SER A 109 -3.43 -8.15 20.72
C SER A 109 -2.55 -6.90 20.55
N MET A 110 -2.32 -6.47 19.30
CA MET A 110 -1.54 -5.28 18.94
C MET A 110 -2.41 -4.07 18.59
N ILE A 111 -3.71 -4.08 18.93
CA ILE A 111 -4.66 -3.04 18.48
C ILE A 111 -4.24 -1.63 18.90
N HIS A 112 -3.58 -1.49 20.05
CA HIS A 112 -3.07 -0.22 20.55
C HIS A 112 -1.92 0.32 19.71
N LEU A 113 -1.02 -0.56 19.22
CA LEU A 113 0.07 -0.19 18.32
C LEU A 113 -0.44 0.14 16.93
N ILE A 114 -1.40 -0.64 16.42
CA ILE A 114 -2.09 -0.38 15.15
C ILE A 114 -2.76 1.00 15.20
N PHE A 115 -3.53 1.28 16.26
CA PHE A 115 -4.18 2.58 16.44
C PHE A 115 -3.18 3.74 16.53
N ALA A 116 -2.10 3.58 17.30
CA ALA A 116 -1.06 4.60 17.43
C ALA A 116 -0.36 4.87 16.08
N TRP A 117 -0.09 3.84 15.29
CA TRP A 117 0.48 3.97 13.95
C TRP A 117 -0.49 4.68 12.99
N SER A 118 -1.78 4.34 13.07
CA SER A 118 -2.79 4.96 12.23
C SER A 118 -3.01 6.43 12.57
N LEU A 119 -2.92 6.80 13.84
CA LEU A 119 -2.96 8.20 14.27
C LEU A 119 -1.78 8.99 13.69
N LEU A 120 -0.57 8.43 13.75
CA LEU A 120 0.63 9.03 13.18
C LEU A 120 0.50 9.16 11.65
N SER A 121 0.09 8.09 10.98
CA SER A 121 -0.09 8.06 9.53
C SER A 121 -1.15 9.05 9.05
N ALA A 122 -2.28 9.15 9.75
CA ALA A 122 -3.34 10.10 9.43
C ALA A 122 -2.89 11.55 9.62
N THR A 123 -2.13 11.81 10.69
CA THR A 123 -1.54 13.13 10.93
C THR A 123 -0.59 13.52 9.80
N VAL A 124 0.29 12.61 9.37
CA VAL A 124 1.20 12.83 8.24
C VAL A 124 0.41 13.02 6.94
N GLY A 125 -0.66 12.26 6.72
CA GLY A 125 -1.57 12.43 5.58
C GLY A 125 -2.19 13.82 5.52
N ILE A 126 -2.64 14.37 6.66
CA ILE A 126 -3.13 15.75 6.74
C ILE A 126 -2.03 16.76 6.44
N ILE A 127 -0.83 16.56 6.98
CA ILE A 127 0.29 17.47 6.72
C ILE A 127 0.56 17.50 5.20
N PHE A 128 0.61 16.35 4.53
CA PHE A 128 0.75 16.30 3.07
C PHE A 128 -0.41 17.02 2.36
N ARG A 129 -1.66 16.80 2.78
CA ARG A 129 -2.83 17.49 2.21
C ARG A 129 -2.74 19.01 2.35
N ILE A 130 -2.29 19.51 3.50
CA ILE A 130 -2.08 20.94 3.74
C ILE A 130 -0.97 21.47 2.82
N LEU A 131 0.17 20.76 2.74
CA LEU A 131 1.28 21.15 1.87
C LEU A 131 0.86 21.19 0.39
N GLU A 132 0.08 20.21 -0.07
CA GLU A 132 -0.47 20.17 -1.42
C GLU A 132 -1.41 21.35 -1.69
N ASN A 133 -2.30 21.67 -0.76
CA ASN A 133 -3.21 22.82 -0.86
C ASN A 133 -2.41 24.14 -0.91
N MET A 134 -1.35 24.27 -0.12
CA MET A 134 -0.44 25.41 -0.20
C MET A 134 0.26 25.48 -1.56
N ALA A 135 0.70 24.34 -2.11
CA ALA A 135 1.30 24.26 -3.43
C ALA A 135 0.35 24.74 -4.54
N GLN A 136 -0.94 24.39 -4.44
CA GLN A 136 -1.95 24.78 -5.42
C GLN A 136 -2.24 26.29 -5.42
N ARG A 137 -2.09 26.96 -4.27
CA ARG A 137 -2.28 28.41 -4.15
C ARG A 137 -1.14 29.22 -4.77
N MET A 138 0.03 28.62 -4.96
CA MET A 138 1.16 29.25 -5.65
C MET A 138 0.97 29.22 -7.17
N LYS A 139 1.29 30.32 -7.85
CA LYS A 139 1.29 30.43 -9.32
C LYS A 139 2.72 30.56 -9.85
N GLY A 140 2.98 30.00 -11.03
CA GLY A 140 4.27 30.11 -11.72
C GLY A 140 5.28 29.01 -11.38
N VAL A 141 6.56 29.23 -11.68
CA VAL A 141 7.65 28.24 -11.56
C VAL A 141 7.80 27.71 -10.12
N GLY A 142 7.50 28.53 -9.11
CA GLY A 142 7.50 28.13 -7.70
C GLY A 142 6.50 27.01 -7.37
N GLN A 143 5.38 26.92 -8.08
CA GLN A 143 4.41 25.84 -7.92
C GLN A 143 5.01 24.48 -8.29
N ILE A 144 5.73 24.43 -9.41
CA ILE A 144 6.32 23.19 -9.93
C ILE A 144 7.40 22.71 -8.98
N LEU A 145 8.28 23.61 -8.54
CA LEU A 145 9.35 23.28 -7.59
C LEU A 145 8.78 22.78 -6.27
N PHE A 146 7.76 23.44 -5.72
CA PHE A 146 7.18 23.02 -4.46
C PHE A 146 6.42 21.68 -4.56
N LYS A 147 5.69 21.44 -5.66
CA LYS A 147 5.08 20.13 -5.93
C LYS A 147 6.13 19.02 -6.04
N LEU A 148 7.27 19.30 -6.65
CA LEU A 148 8.38 18.34 -6.75
C LEU A 148 8.95 18.02 -5.37
N LEU A 149 9.12 19.03 -4.49
CA LEU A 149 9.55 18.82 -3.11
C LEU A 149 8.55 17.99 -2.30
N ILE A 150 7.25 18.28 -2.40
CA ILE A 150 6.20 17.50 -1.73
C ILE A 150 6.20 16.05 -2.24
N SER A 151 6.33 15.86 -3.55
CA SER A 151 6.42 14.53 -4.16
C SER A 151 7.65 13.76 -3.66
N ALA A 152 8.80 14.43 -3.51
CA ALA A 152 10.02 13.83 -2.98
C ALA A 152 9.86 13.45 -1.49
N LEU A 153 9.23 14.32 -0.69
CA LEU A 153 8.89 14.02 0.71
C LEU A 153 7.93 12.84 0.82
N GLY A 154 6.91 12.76 -0.03
CA GLY A 154 5.99 11.63 -0.10
C GLY A 154 6.70 10.33 -0.49
N MET A 155 7.63 10.38 -1.45
CA MET A 155 8.46 9.23 -1.81
C MET A 155 9.35 8.78 -0.64
N MET A 156 10.03 9.72 0.02
CA MET A 156 10.84 9.42 1.20
C MET A 156 10.01 8.82 2.32
N TRP A 157 8.81 9.37 2.58
CA TRP A 157 7.87 8.82 3.54
C TRP A 157 7.48 7.38 3.19
N GLY A 158 7.14 7.11 1.93
CA GLY A 158 6.85 5.76 1.46
C GLY A 158 8.02 4.79 1.73
N ILE A 159 9.25 5.21 1.43
CA ILE A 159 10.46 4.40 1.62
C ILE A 159 10.70 4.10 3.10
N ILE A 160 10.74 5.12 3.97
CA ILE A 160 11.07 4.92 5.39
C ILE A 160 9.99 4.11 6.12
N THR A 161 8.76 4.06 5.58
CA THR A 161 7.64 3.34 6.18
C THR A 161 7.47 1.90 5.69
N LEU A 162 8.24 1.48 4.68
CA LEU A 162 8.15 0.14 4.06
C LEU A 162 8.19 -0.99 5.08
N PHE A 163 9.08 -0.90 6.08
CA PHE A 163 9.28 -1.96 7.07
C PHE A 163 8.66 -1.65 8.43
N VAL A 164 7.82 -0.62 8.55
CA VAL A 164 7.24 -0.27 9.86
C VAL A 164 6.33 -1.38 10.36
N VAL A 165 5.39 -1.87 9.55
CA VAL A 165 4.48 -2.96 9.98
C VAL A 165 5.26 -4.25 10.29
N PRO A 166 6.20 -4.72 9.44
CA PRO A 166 7.12 -5.80 9.81
C PRO A 166 7.84 -5.55 11.13
N ALA A 167 8.47 -4.39 11.32
CA ALA A 167 9.19 -4.07 12.56
C ALA A 167 8.29 -4.07 13.80
N MET A 168 7.06 -3.55 13.68
CA MET A 168 6.05 -3.62 14.75
C MET A 168 5.76 -5.08 15.10
N VAL A 169 5.49 -5.93 14.11
CA VAL A 169 5.10 -7.34 14.33
C VAL A 169 6.25 -8.20 14.87
N TYR A 170 7.48 -7.99 14.37
CA TYR A 170 8.63 -8.79 14.78
C TYR A 170 9.15 -8.43 16.16
N HIS A 171 9.06 -7.15 16.55
CA HIS A 171 9.69 -6.65 17.78
C HIS A 171 8.71 -6.03 18.78
N ASN A 172 7.40 -6.03 18.49
CA ASN A 172 6.37 -5.40 19.32
C ASN A 172 6.66 -3.92 19.63
N LEU A 173 7.11 -3.18 18.61
CA LEU A 173 7.56 -1.79 18.76
C LEU A 173 6.41 -0.79 18.58
N GLY A 174 6.50 0.32 19.31
CA GLY A 174 5.70 1.52 19.05
C GLY A 174 5.98 2.15 17.67
N PRO A 175 5.05 2.96 17.13
CA PRO A 175 5.18 3.59 15.81
C PRO A 175 6.52 4.28 15.56
N ILE A 176 6.97 5.09 16.51
CA ILE A 176 8.21 5.88 16.38
C ILE A 176 9.44 4.96 16.33
N ASP A 177 9.49 3.96 17.20
CA ASP A 177 10.63 3.04 17.26
C ASP A 177 10.62 2.06 16.08
N ALA A 178 9.44 1.69 15.58
CA ALA A 178 9.29 0.94 14.34
C ALA A 178 9.79 1.73 13.12
N ILE A 179 9.55 3.05 13.05
CA ILE A 179 10.16 3.91 12.00
C ILE A 179 11.69 3.90 12.14
N LYS A 180 12.23 4.09 13.36
CA LYS A 180 13.69 4.07 13.57
C LYS A 180 14.30 2.74 13.13
N LYS A 181 13.68 1.62 13.51
CA LYS A 181 14.09 0.27 13.10
C LYS A 181 14.00 0.11 11.59
N SER A 182 12.92 0.54 10.95
CA SER A 182 12.74 0.52 9.49
C SER A 182 13.89 1.28 8.78
N VAL A 183 14.18 2.51 9.23
CA VAL A 183 15.30 3.32 8.70
C VAL A 183 16.64 2.65 8.92
N GLN A 184 16.88 2.05 10.08
CA GLN A 184 18.14 1.34 10.37
C GLN A 184 18.31 0.13 9.45
N THR A 185 17.26 -0.67 9.28
CA THR A 185 17.25 -1.83 8.37
C THR A 185 17.50 -1.40 6.92
N LEU A 186 16.81 -0.34 6.46
CA LEU A 186 17.02 0.25 5.14
C LEU A 186 18.45 0.76 4.95
N LYS A 187 19.01 1.51 5.90
CA LYS A 187 20.40 1.98 5.81
C LYS A 187 21.40 0.84 5.71
N LYS A 188 21.19 -0.23 6.48
CA LYS A 188 22.06 -1.42 6.50
C LYS A 188 22.07 -2.17 5.17
N THR A 189 20.94 -2.24 4.47
CA THR A 189 20.80 -3.03 3.23
C THR A 189 20.76 -2.23 1.94
N TRP A 190 20.32 -0.97 1.96
CA TRP A 190 20.00 -0.17 0.77
C TRP A 190 20.86 1.08 0.59
N GLY A 191 21.76 1.42 1.52
CA GLY A 191 22.84 2.42 1.35
C GLY A 191 22.55 3.59 0.40
N GLU A 192 23.33 3.76 -0.67
CA GLU A 192 23.14 4.78 -1.72
C GLU A 192 22.17 4.36 -2.85
N SER A 193 21.70 3.10 -2.87
CA SER A 193 20.89 2.54 -3.97
C SER A 193 19.38 2.57 -3.72
N ILE A 194 18.94 3.26 -2.68
CA ILE A 194 17.54 3.36 -2.22
C ILE A 194 16.56 3.76 -3.36
N ILE A 195 17.04 4.55 -4.32
CA ILE A 195 16.22 5.20 -5.34
C ILE A 195 15.88 4.27 -6.52
N ARG A 196 16.57 3.15 -6.71
CA ARG A 196 16.52 2.37 -7.97
C ARG A 196 15.65 1.11 -7.95
N HIS A 197 14.88 0.88 -6.89
CA HIS A 197 14.17 -0.39 -6.69
C HIS A 197 12.67 -0.20 -6.46
N PHE A 198 11.92 -0.11 -7.56
CA PHE A 198 10.46 -0.28 -7.62
C PHE A 198 10.10 -1.47 -8.51
N GLY A 199 10.49 -2.68 -8.10
CA GLY A 199 10.22 -3.89 -8.89
C GLY A 199 8.71 -4.15 -9.07
N LEU A 200 7.97 -4.26 -7.96
CA LEU A 200 6.53 -4.52 -8.03
C LEU A 200 5.73 -3.33 -8.59
N GLY A 201 6.18 -2.10 -8.37
CA GLY A 201 5.52 -0.89 -8.87
C GLY A 201 5.48 -0.84 -10.40
N LEU A 202 6.58 -1.21 -11.08
CA LEU A 202 6.61 -1.29 -12.54
C LEU A 202 5.64 -2.35 -13.09
N ALA A 203 5.58 -3.52 -12.45
CA ALA A 203 4.62 -4.55 -12.82
C ALA A 203 3.17 -4.04 -12.63
N GLN A 204 2.86 -3.39 -11.51
CA GLN A 204 1.54 -2.82 -11.26
C GLN A 204 1.13 -1.78 -12.31
N ILE A 205 2.05 -0.89 -12.70
CA ILE A 205 1.80 0.12 -13.73
C ILE A 205 1.39 -0.53 -15.05
N VAL A 206 2.04 -1.63 -15.46
CA VAL A 206 1.70 -2.33 -16.71
C VAL A 206 0.27 -2.87 -16.67
N PHE A 207 -0.15 -3.51 -15.56
CA PHE A 207 -1.53 -3.98 -15.41
C PHE A 207 -2.52 -2.82 -15.41
N VAL A 208 -2.21 -1.71 -14.74
CA VAL A 208 -3.06 -0.51 -14.76
C VAL A 208 -3.21 0.05 -16.17
N VAL A 209 -2.11 0.20 -16.92
CA VAL A 209 -2.12 0.73 -18.29
C VAL A 209 -2.93 -0.18 -19.22
N ILE A 210 -2.72 -1.50 -19.16
CA ILE A 210 -3.50 -2.46 -19.94
C ILE A 210 -4.99 -2.35 -19.58
N GLY A 211 -5.31 -2.28 -18.28
CA GLY A 211 -6.68 -2.08 -17.80
C GLY A 211 -7.34 -0.81 -18.32
N ILE A 212 -6.60 0.31 -18.38
CA ILE A 212 -7.08 1.58 -18.93
C ILE A 212 -7.35 1.42 -20.43
N ILE A 213 -6.40 0.87 -21.20
CA ILE A 213 -6.54 0.72 -22.66
C ILE A 213 -7.75 -0.16 -23.00
N VAL A 214 -7.83 -1.33 -22.36
CA VAL A 214 -8.94 -2.27 -22.56
C VAL A 214 -10.25 -1.67 -22.05
N GLY A 215 -10.22 -1.01 -20.91
CA GLY A 215 -11.40 -0.36 -20.31
C GLY A 215 -11.98 0.74 -21.19
N ILE A 216 -11.13 1.60 -21.76
CA ILE A 216 -11.56 2.62 -22.73
C ILE A 216 -12.18 1.96 -23.97
N GLY A 217 -11.54 0.92 -24.51
CA GLY A 217 -12.08 0.18 -25.66
C GLY A 217 -13.45 -0.41 -25.39
N LEU A 218 -13.62 -1.10 -24.26
CA LEU A 218 -14.90 -1.67 -23.83
C LEU A 218 -15.95 -0.58 -23.56
N PHE A 219 -15.55 0.54 -22.96
CA PHE A 219 -16.47 1.64 -22.68
C PHE A 219 -17.01 2.26 -23.97
N VAL A 220 -16.14 2.52 -24.94
CA VAL A 220 -16.55 3.05 -26.26
C VAL A 220 -17.48 2.09 -26.99
N LEU A 221 -17.21 0.77 -26.94
CA LEU A 221 -18.11 -0.24 -27.49
C LEU A 221 -19.46 -0.29 -26.77
N ALA A 222 -19.48 -0.08 -25.45
CA ALA A 222 -20.72 -0.09 -24.68
C ALA A 222 -21.63 1.10 -24.96
N LEU A 223 -21.07 2.25 -25.37
CA LEU A 223 -21.86 3.44 -25.74
C LEU A 223 -22.83 3.16 -26.89
N SER A 224 -22.49 2.24 -27.82
CA SER A 224 -23.35 1.87 -28.94
C SER A 224 -24.34 0.75 -28.63
N LEU A 225 -24.20 0.06 -27.50
CA LEU A 225 -25.01 -1.10 -27.10
C LEU A 225 -26.13 -0.76 -26.09
N GLY A 226 -26.18 0.48 -25.60
CA GLY A 226 -27.22 0.98 -24.70
C GLY A 226 -26.87 0.93 -23.21
N GLY A 227 -27.77 1.45 -22.37
CA GLY A 227 -27.50 1.72 -20.94
C GLY A 227 -27.14 0.49 -20.09
N TYR A 228 -27.76 -0.66 -20.34
CA TYR A 228 -27.45 -1.89 -19.61
C TYR A 228 -26.04 -2.42 -19.93
N ALA A 229 -25.60 -2.30 -21.19
CA ALA A 229 -24.25 -2.68 -21.59
C ALA A 229 -23.20 -1.77 -20.94
N LEU A 230 -23.50 -0.47 -20.85
CA LEU A 230 -22.63 0.50 -20.20
C LEU A 230 -22.48 0.22 -18.69
N MET A 231 -23.57 -0.09 -17.99
CA MET A 231 -23.54 -0.51 -16.59
C MET A 231 -22.69 -1.77 -16.38
N ALA A 232 -22.86 -2.78 -17.23
CA ALA A 232 -22.10 -4.01 -17.16
C ALA A 232 -20.60 -3.78 -17.38
N VAL A 233 -20.23 -2.96 -18.37
CA VAL A 233 -18.82 -2.64 -18.63
C VAL A 233 -18.20 -1.85 -17.49
N ILE A 234 -18.90 -0.86 -16.92
CA ILE A 234 -18.40 -0.14 -15.74
C ILE A 234 -18.16 -1.10 -14.58
N ALA A 235 -19.09 -2.02 -14.30
CA ALA A 235 -18.94 -3.01 -13.24
C ALA A 235 -17.70 -3.90 -13.47
N VAL A 236 -17.46 -4.36 -14.71
CA VAL A 236 -16.27 -5.15 -15.07
C VAL A 236 -14.98 -4.36 -14.89
N ILE A 237 -14.95 -3.10 -15.33
CA ILE A 237 -13.79 -2.22 -15.18
C ILE A 237 -13.46 -2.01 -13.69
N VAL A 238 -14.48 -1.68 -12.88
CA VAL A 238 -14.32 -1.49 -11.43
C VAL A 238 -13.81 -2.76 -10.77
N LEU A 239 -14.38 -3.92 -11.10
CA LEU A 239 -13.95 -5.21 -10.55
C LEU A 239 -12.52 -5.54 -10.94
N TYR A 240 -12.12 -5.27 -12.20
CA TYR A 240 -10.74 -5.45 -12.66
C TYR A 240 -9.76 -4.62 -11.84
N PHE A 241 -10.00 -3.32 -11.69
CA PHE A 241 -9.10 -2.44 -10.93
C PHE A 241 -9.06 -2.82 -9.46
N LEU A 242 -10.19 -3.23 -8.88
CA LEU A 242 -10.25 -3.74 -7.52
C LEU A 242 -9.35 -4.97 -7.36
N CYS A 243 -9.46 -5.95 -8.26
CA CYS A 243 -8.59 -7.14 -8.26
C CYS A 243 -7.11 -6.78 -8.38
N VAL A 244 -6.75 -5.86 -9.27
CA VAL A 244 -5.36 -5.38 -9.45
C VAL A 244 -4.84 -4.76 -8.16
N VAL A 245 -5.59 -3.82 -7.56
CA VAL A 245 -5.18 -3.13 -6.33
C VAL A 245 -5.00 -4.11 -5.16
N LEU A 246 -5.94 -5.03 -4.95
CA LEU A 246 -5.88 -6.01 -3.88
C LEU A 246 -4.69 -6.97 -4.03
N PHE A 247 -4.50 -7.47 -5.26
CA PHE A 247 -3.42 -8.39 -5.57
C PHE A 247 -2.04 -7.75 -5.36
N PHE A 248 -1.81 -6.56 -5.93
CA PHE A 248 -0.53 -5.86 -5.77
C PHE A 248 -0.32 -5.34 -4.35
N GLY A 249 -1.40 -5.00 -3.63
CA GLY A 249 -1.33 -4.67 -2.20
C GLY A 249 -0.74 -5.83 -1.39
N LEU A 250 -1.28 -7.05 -1.55
CA LEU A 250 -0.76 -8.22 -0.86
C LEU A 250 0.66 -8.59 -1.33
N ALA A 251 0.93 -8.55 -2.63
CA ALA A 251 2.26 -8.82 -3.16
C ALA A 251 3.32 -7.89 -2.55
N ASN A 252 2.99 -6.60 -2.38
CA ASN A 252 3.86 -5.64 -1.70
C ASN A 252 4.06 -6.00 -0.22
N VAL A 253 3.02 -6.41 0.50
CA VAL A 253 3.16 -6.84 1.91
C VAL A 253 4.05 -8.08 2.03
N ILE A 254 3.84 -9.09 1.18
CA ILE A 254 4.65 -10.31 1.12
C ILE A 254 6.11 -9.96 0.83
N PHE A 255 6.35 -9.18 -0.23
CA PHE A 255 7.69 -8.80 -0.64
C PHE A 255 8.42 -7.96 0.41
N ASN A 256 7.76 -6.94 0.99
CA ASN A 256 8.37 -6.09 2.02
C ASN A 256 8.69 -6.87 3.30
N THR A 257 7.83 -7.83 3.67
CA THR A 257 8.09 -8.71 4.83
C THR A 257 9.28 -9.62 4.57
N ALA A 258 9.34 -10.23 3.38
CA ALA A 258 10.46 -11.09 3.00
C ALA A 258 11.79 -10.31 2.93
N LEU A 259 11.77 -9.09 2.39
CA LEU A 259 12.92 -8.18 2.37
C LEU A 259 13.37 -7.81 3.79
N TYR A 260 12.42 -7.51 4.68
CA TYR A 260 12.73 -7.19 6.07
C TYR A 260 13.46 -8.34 6.77
N VAL A 261 12.93 -9.56 6.64
CA VAL A 261 13.54 -10.76 7.23
C VAL A 261 14.92 -11.03 6.68
N TYR A 262 15.11 -10.94 5.36
CA TYR A 262 16.43 -11.11 4.76
C TYR A 262 17.42 -10.03 5.24
N ALA A 263 16.98 -8.77 5.33
CA ALA A 263 17.84 -7.68 5.79
C ALA A 263 18.29 -7.82 7.25
N GLU A 264 17.44 -8.43 8.09
CA GLU A 264 17.74 -8.66 9.49
C GLU A 264 18.59 -9.93 9.71
N THR A 265 18.21 -11.04 9.09
CA THR A 265 18.77 -12.37 9.38
C THR A 265 19.85 -12.81 8.40
N GLY A 266 19.93 -12.21 7.21
CA GLY A 266 20.78 -12.66 6.10
C GLY A 266 20.34 -14.02 5.50
N GLN A 267 19.23 -14.60 5.99
CA GLN A 267 18.69 -15.86 5.50
C GLN A 267 17.56 -15.59 4.50
N VAL A 268 17.44 -16.47 3.52
CA VAL A 268 16.39 -16.37 2.51
C VAL A 268 15.17 -17.13 3.00
N PRO A 269 14.00 -16.48 3.11
CA PRO A 269 12.79 -17.15 3.54
C PRO A 269 12.42 -18.32 2.62
N GLU A 270 11.85 -19.39 3.18
CA GLU A 270 11.42 -20.56 2.39
C GLU A 270 10.45 -20.15 1.27
N GLY A 271 10.70 -20.65 0.04
CA GLY A 271 9.93 -20.31 -1.15
C GLY A 271 10.47 -19.12 -1.96
N TYR A 272 11.51 -18.43 -1.48
CA TYR A 272 12.25 -17.44 -2.24
C TYR A 272 13.60 -17.98 -2.72
N ASP A 273 14.01 -17.57 -3.91
CA ASP A 273 15.34 -17.88 -4.44
C ASP A 273 16.38 -16.91 -3.85
N LYS A 274 17.55 -17.45 -3.49
CA LYS A 274 18.72 -16.66 -3.06
C LYS A 274 19.09 -15.62 -4.08
N ASP A 275 19.00 -15.93 -5.36
CA ASP A 275 19.38 -14.98 -6.40
C ASP A 275 18.35 -13.86 -6.55
N VAL A 276 17.06 -14.11 -6.33
CA VAL A 276 16.03 -13.05 -6.41
C VAL A 276 16.08 -12.12 -5.20
N MET A 277 16.34 -12.66 -4.00
CA MET A 277 16.63 -11.83 -2.83
C MET A 277 17.93 -11.06 -3.03
N LYS A 278 19.04 -11.75 -3.30
CA LYS A 278 20.36 -11.12 -3.46
C LYS A 278 20.37 -10.06 -4.57
N ASN A 279 19.67 -10.26 -5.68
CA ASN A 279 19.53 -9.26 -6.75
C ASN A 279 18.52 -8.13 -6.45
N ALA A 280 17.65 -8.28 -5.45
CA ALA A 280 16.92 -7.16 -4.86
C ALA A 280 17.83 -6.30 -3.95
N PHE A 281 18.94 -6.85 -3.47
CA PHE A 281 19.93 -6.18 -2.62
C PHE A 281 21.23 -5.78 -3.32
N GLN A 282 21.47 -6.23 -4.55
CA GLN A 282 22.69 -5.88 -5.29
C GLN A 282 22.50 -4.62 -6.14
N PRO A 283 23.43 -3.64 -6.07
CA PRO A 283 23.48 -2.58 -7.05
C PRO A 283 23.76 -3.21 -8.41
N THR A 284 22.93 -2.90 -9.40
CA THR A 284 23.22 -3.29 -10.78
C THR A 284 24.60 -2.72 -11.13
N GLN A 285 25.61 -3.57 -11.27
CA GLN A 285 26.91 -3.13 -11.76
C GLN A 285 26.66 -2.48 -13.13
N PRO A 286 27.12 -1.23 -13.34
CA PRO A 286 27.08 -0.65 -14.67
C PRO A 286 27.96 -1.53 -15.57
N ALA A 287 27.38 -1.97 -16.68
CA ALA A 287 28.12 -2.57 -17.78
C ALA A 287 29.09 -1.55 -18.39
#